data_AF-U6LMY0-F1
#
_entry.id   AF-U6LMY0-F1
#
_cell.length_a   1.000
_cell.length_b   1.000
_cell.length_c   1.000
_cell.angle_alpha   90.00
_cell.angle_beta   90.00
_cell.angle_gamma   90.00
#
_symmetry.space_group_name_H-M   'P 1'
#
loop_
_entity.id
_entity.type
_entity.pdbx_description
1 polymer ?
#
loop_
_entity_poly.entity_id
_entity_poly.type
_entity_poly.pdbx_seq_one_letter_code
_entity_poly.pdbx_strand_id
1 'polypeptide(L)'
;MATEVEALLLEVGAEMGRTEEEMRPFIQKIVEQNWLETRESLAALTSDQWKTLAIPLRLETALRARLGTPAAAAAAAAADPAAAAADPAAAAAAAPAAAAEAGSSDGQERGGESANPTPPQATSPPPQQQQQQPQQQQQQPQQRQQQQQQQQQESDEYTVERGDAPEALFVCTIPDAIDELERKLDKEERKEALRVLQQLLLGVLQQPLAARKRKVGRHPAAVRVLCSVGFGEETAEGESCLVLRAAYLQRLVVGYRLLSETAALIGVSFPPLPKCYFDPFASSFTSSGGQSGLPPATAEARAAEAREIEQQIKEREKLLATGGGAAPPPLNLQVYTLEQMRRKDRQQQQQQQQQQQQQDFNEGSSSASHLTPSDIARIKEGLLRR
;
A
#
# COMPACT_ATOMS: atom_id res chain seq x y z
N MET A 1 -1.83 44.08 4.82
CA MET A 1 -0.61 44.18 3.99
C MET A 1 -0.86 43.28 2.81
N ALA A 2 -0.96 43.81 1.59
CA ALA A 2 -1.09 42.94 0.42
C ALA A 2 0.19 42.10 0.31
N THR A 3 0.06 40.79 0.17
CA THR A 3 1.23 39.91 0.06
C THR A 3 1.88 40.06 -1.32
N GLU A 4 3.17 39.75 -1.45
CA GLU A 4 3.87 39.87 -2.74
C GLU A 4 3.26 38.96 -3.82
N VAL A 5 2.72 37.82 -3.39
CA VAL A 5 2.03 36.85 -4.25
C VAL A 5 0.66 37.36 -4.68
N GLU A 6 -0.09 38.02 -3.79
CA GLU A 6 -1.38 38.64 -4.12
C GLU A 6 -1.21 39.71 -5.21
N ALA A 7 -0.20 40.58 -5.08
CA ALA A 7 0.11 41.58 -6.10
C ALA A 7 0.46 40.96 -7.45
N LEU A 8 1.25 39.86 -7.45
CA LEU A 8 1.60 39.13 -8.67
C LEU A 8 0.39 38.47 -9.33
N LEU A 9 -0.51 37.88 -8.53
CA LEU A 9 -1.73 37.25 -9.04
C LEU A 9 -2.66 38.28 -9.69
N LEU A 10 -2.79 39.47 -9.10
CA LEU A 10 -3.59 40.55 -9.68
C LEU A 10 -3.00 41.09 -10.99
N GLU A 11 -1.67 41.25 -11.06
CA GLU A 11 -0.97 41.66 -12.29
C GLU A 11 -1.20 40.63 -13.42
N VAL A 12 -0.96 39.35 -13.15
CA VAL A 12 -1.16 38.28 -14.13
C VAL A 12 -2.63 38.11 -14.51
N GLY A 13 -3.55 38.27 -13.56
CA GLY A 13 -4.99 38.24 -13.82
C GLY A 13 -5.42 39.37 -14.76
N ALA A 14 -4.93 40.59 -14.54
CA ALA A 14 -5.22 41.74 -15.39
C ALA A 14 -4.69 41.54 -16.83
N GLU A 15 -3.50 40.96 -16.99
CA GLU A 15 -2.95 40.60 -18.31
C GLU A 15 -3.81 39.57 -19.06
N MET A 16 -4.45 38.68 -18.31
CA MET A 16 -5.38 37.68 -18.84
C MET A 16 -6.81 38.24 -19.05
N GLY A 17 -7.04 39.53 -18.79
CA GLY A 17 -8.35 40.18 -18.91
C GLY A 17 -9.34 39.77 -17.82
N ARG A 18 -8.85 39.33 -16.65
CA ARG A 18 -9.66 38.97 -15.48
C ARG A 18 -9.75 40.13 -14.50
N THR A 19 -10.91 40.28 -13.87
CA THR A 19 -11.08 41.30 -12.83
C THR A 19 -10.54 40.82 -11.48
N GLU A 20 -10.28 41.76 -10.57
CA GLU A 20 -9.84 41.45 -9.20
C GLU A 20 -10.81 40.50 -8.47
N GLU A 21 -12.11 40.67 -8.71
CA GLU A 21 -13.15 39.82 -8.11
C GLU A 21 -13.06 38.36 -8.60
N GLU A 22 -12.77 38.15 -9.88
CA GLU A 22 -12.56 36.81 -10.44
C GLU A 22 -11.26 36.16 -9.95
N MET A 23 -10.26 36.96 -9.58
CA MET A 23 -8.97 36.49 -9.07
C MET A 23 -9.00 36.15 -7.57
N ARG A 24 -9.91 36.74 -6.81
CA ARG A 24 -10.08 36.54 -5.37
C ARG A 24 -10.13 35.07 -4.91
N PRO A 25 -10.88 34.14 -5.53
CA PRO A 25 -10.88 32.73 -5.09
C PRO A 25 -9.51 32.05 -5.24
N PHE A 26 -8.72 32.44 -6.25
CA PHE A 26 -7.38 31.90 -6.44
C PHE A 26 -6.39 32.49 -5.44
N ILE A 27 -6.48 33.78 -5.15
CA ILE A 27 -5.70 34.44 -4.11
C ILE A 27 -5.99 33.80 -2.75
N GLN A 28 -7.26 33.59 -2.41
CA GLN A 28 -7.64 32.95 -1.16
C GLN A 28 -7.05 31.53 -1.05
N LYS A 29 -7.12 30.76 -2.13
CA LYS A 29 -6.58 29.40 -2.16
C LYS A 29 -5.06 29.37 -2.04
N ILE A 30 -4.35 30.26 -2.71
CA ILE A 30 -2.89 30.25 -2.75
C ILE A 30 -2.30 30.86 -1.47
N VAL A 31 -2.81 32.03 -1.06
CA VAL A 31 -2.27 32.80 0.06
C VAL A 31 -2.84 32.31 1.38
N GLU A 32 -4.17 32.22 1.54
CA GLU A 32 -4.78 31.88 2.84
C GLU A 32 -4.75 30.38 3.13
N GLN A 33 -5.04 29.52 2.13
CA GLN A 33 -5.12 28.07 2.37
C GLN A 33 -3.76 27.36 2.31
N ASN A 34 -2.81 27.87 1.53
CA ASN A 34 -1.50 27.24 1.34
C ASN A 34 -0.33 28.06 1.92
N TRP A 35 -0.61 29.22 2.51
CA TRP A 35 0.39 30.10 3.15
C TRP A 35 1.57 30.49 2.24
N LEU A 36 1.31 30.64 0.95
CA LEU A 36 2.31 31.04 -0.04
C LEU A 36 2.35 32.57 -0.15
N GLU A 37 3.02 33.21 0.80
CA GLU A 37 3.07 34.68 0.88
C GLU A 37 4.16 35.32 0.01
N THR A 38 5.22 34.58 -0.35
CA THR A 38 6.40 35.09 -1.08
C THR A 38 6.52 34.50 -2.49
N ARG A 39 7.14 35.27 -3.41
CA ARG A 39 7.41 34.83 -4.79
C ARG A 39 8.32 33.60 -4.84
N GLU A 40 9.29 33.54 -3.93
CA GLU A 40 10.23 32.41 -3.83
C GLU A 40 9.52 31.12 -3.41
N SER A 41 8.59 31.20 -2.45
CA SER A 41 7.77 30.06 -2.04
C SER A 41 6.94 29.51 -3.20
N LEU A 42 6.39 30.39 -4.05
CA LEU A 42 5.61 29.97 -5.21
C LEU A 42 6.49 29.37 -6.32
N ALA A 43 7.71 29.88 -6.50
CA ALA A 43 8.68 29.38 -7.47
C ALA A 43 9.27 28.01 -7.07
N ALA A 44 9.37 27.72 -5.77
CA ALA A 44 9.91 26.46 -5.26
C ALA A 44 8.94 25.26 -5.37
N LEU A 45 7.68 25.49 -5.76
CA LEU A 45 6.68 24.43 -5.86
C LEU A 45 6.98 23.43 -6.97
N THR A 46 6.84 22.14 -6.65
CA THR A 46 7.00 21.05 -7.62
C THR A 46 5.78 20.91 -8.53
N SER A 47 5.94 20.27 -9.70
CA SER A 47 4.86 20.07 -10.68
C SER A 47 3.61 19.40 -10.08
N ASP A 48 3.77 18.54 -9.08
CA ASP A 48 2.64 17.86 -8.43
C ASP A 48 1.93 18.77 -7.43
N GLN A 49 2.67 19.62 -6.69
CA GLN A 49 2.07 20.63 -5.81
C GLN A 49 1.23 21.64 -6.60
N TRP A 50 1.71 22.04 -7.79
CA TRP A 50 0.95 22.90 -8.71
C TRP A 50 -0.40 22.28 -9.13
N LYS A 51 -0.44 20.96 -9.36
CA LYS A 51 -1.68 20.25 -9.68
C LYS A 51 -2.62 20.20 -8.47
N THR A 52 -2.10 20.01 -7.27
CA THR A 52 -2.88 20.01 -6.02
C THR A 52 -3.58 21.34 -5.76
N LEU A 53 -2.96 22.46 -6.15
CA LEU A 53 -3.58 23.78 -6.06
C LEU A 53 -4.82 23.93 -6.98
N ALA A 54 -5.03 23.01 -7.93
CA ALA A 54 -6.15 22.97 -8.88
C ALA A 54 -6.45 24.35 -9.52
N ILE A 55 -5.38 25.03 -9.93
CA ILE A 55 -5.44 26.33 -10.61
C ILE A 55 -5.62 26.04 -12.12
N PRO A 56 -6.39 26.86 -12.87
CA PRO A 56 -6.47 26.71 -14.32
C PRO A 56 -5.09 26.75 -14.99
N LEU A 57 -4.83 25.79 -15.89
CA LEU A 57 -3.55 25.62 -16.60
C LEU A 57 -2.98 26.90 -17.24
N ARG A 58 -3.86 27.80 -17.71
CA ARG A 58 -3.45 29.08 -18.30
C ARG A 58 -2.83 30.02 -17.27
N LEU A 59 -3.42 30.08 -16.07
CA LEU A 59 -2.91 30.92 -14.97
C LEU A 59 -1.62 30.31 -14.40
N GLU A 60 -1.55 28.98 -14.25
CA GLU A 60 -0.31 28.27 -13.88
C GLU A 60 0.84 28.59 -14.86
N THR A 61 0.58 28.51 -16.17
CA THR A 61 1.59 28.78 -17.20
C THR A 61 2.08 30.23 -17.14
N ALA A 62 1.17 31.19 -16.97
CA ALA A 62 1.51 32.61 -16.87
C ALA A 62 2.32 32.93 -15.58
N LEU A 63 1.95 32.32 -14.45
CA LEU A 63 2.69 32.45 -13.19
C LEU A 63 4.09 31.83 -13.30
N ARG A 64 4.21 30.63 -13.88
CA ARG A 64 5.53 30.02 -14.12
C ARG A 64 6.40 30.84 -15.05
N ALA A 65 5.82 31.47 -16.08
CA ALA A 65 6.58 32.35 -16.97
C ALA A 65 7.16 33.57 -16.23
N ARG A 66 6.39 34.15 -15.29
CA ARG A 66 6.82 35.30 -14.46
C ARG A 66 7.80 34.94 -13.34
N LEU A 67 7.72 33.73 -12.81
CA LEU A 67 8.61 33.24 -11.76
C LEU A 67 9.89 32.62 -12.32
N GLY A 68 9.82 32.05 -13.52
CA GLY A 68 10.93 31.45 -14.26
C GLY A 68 11.74 32.43 -15.09
N THR A 69 11.52 33.74 -14.96
CA THR A 69 12.35 34.78 -15.58
C THR A 69 13.34 35.37 -14.58
N PRO A 70 14.56 34.82 -14.44
CA PRO A 70 15.72 35.68 -14.34
C PRO A 70 16.07 36.16 -15.75
N ALA A 71 16.64 37.36 -15.85
CA ALA A 71 17.19 37.94 -17.06
C ALA A 71 18.34 37.11 -17.66
N ALA A 72 18.04 35.93 -18.22
CA ALA A 72 18.96 35.00 -18.87
C ALA A 72 18.53 34.65 -20.31
N ALA A 73 17.49 35.30 -20.83
CA ALA A 73 17.06 35.22 -22.24
C ALA A 73 17.92 36.10 -23.18
N ALA A 74 19.22 36.25 -22.89
CA ALA A 74 20.19 36.91 -23.77
C ALA A 74 21.31 35.98 -24.27
N ALA A 75 21.33 34.70 -23.88
CA ALA A 75 22.48 33.81 -24.19
C ALA A 75 22.15 32.45 -24.84
N ALA A 76 20.89 32.14 -25.16
CA ALA A 76 20.55 30.85 -25.78
C ALA A 76 19.96 30.97 -27.19
N ALA A 77 20.23 32.08 -27.88
CA ALA A 77 20.05 32.20 -29.33
C ALA A 77 21.30 31.65 -30.06
N ALA A 78 21.52 30.34 -30.03
CA ALA A 78 22.42 29.63 -30.95
C ALA A 78 22.31 28.10 -30.81
N ALA A 79 21.30 27.49 -31.46
CA ALA A 79 21.42 26.18 -32.13
C ALA A 79 20.13 25.87 -32.90
N ASP A 80 20.27 25.78 -34.22
CA ASP A 80 19.26 25.55 -35.26
C ASP A 80 18.62 24.12 -35.25
N PRO A 81 17.55 23.90 -36.04
CA PRO A 81 16.62 22.76 -36.01
C PRO A 81 16.89 21.71 -37.12
N ALA A 82 16.35 20.49 -36.97
CA ALA A 82 16.08 19.63 -38.12
C ALA A 82 15.11 18.47 -37.80
N ALA A 83 14.02 18.41 -38.59
CA ALA A 83 13.38 17.22 -39.16
C ALA A 83 12.66 16.21 -38.21
N ALA A 84 11.50 15.64 -38.54
CA ALA A 84 10.60 15.74 -39.67
C ALA A 84 9.24 15.09 -39.31
N ALA A 85 8.22 15.43 -40.10
CA ALA A 85 6.85 14.96 -40.07
C ALA A 85 6.67 13.46 -40.35
N ALA A 86 5.55 12.88 -39.88
CA ALA A 86 4.57 12.18 -40.71
C ALA A 86 3.40 11.60 -39.87
N ASP A 87 2.20 12.16 -40.09
CA ASP A 87 0.91 11.41 -40.19
C ASP A 87 0.93 10.62 -41.54
N PRO A 88 0.09 9.60 -41.83
CA PRO A 88 -1.38 9.68 -41.70
C PRO A 88 -2.19 8.39 -41.39
N ALA A 89 -3.37 8.60 -40.80
CA ALA A 89 -4.72 8.14 -41.21
C ALA A 89 -5.19 6.66 -41.25
N ALA A 90 -6.49 6.56 -40.91
CA ALA A 90 -7.57 5.72 -41.46
C ALA A 90 -8.01 4.47 -40.66
N ALA A 91 -9.23 4.53 -40.08
CA ALA A 91 -10.44 3.76 -40.47
C ALA A 91 -10.53 2.37 -39.78
N ALA A 92 -11.66 1.81 -39.34
CA ALA A 92 -13.07 2.15 -39.28
C ALA A 92 -13.79 1.06 -38.42
N ALA A 93 -15.04 1.35 -38.04
CA ALA A 93 -16.18 0.42 -37.92
C ALA A 93 -16.46 -0.38 -36.62
N ALA A 94 -17.61 0.01 -36.03
CA ALA A 94 -18.79 -0.83 -35.70
C ALA A 94 -18.84 -1.65 -34.39
N ALA A 95 -19.71 -1.17 -33.49
CA ALA A 95 -20.51 -1.95 -32.52
C ALA A 95 -21.78 -2.53 -33.22
N PRO A 96 -22.76 -3.17 -32.54
CA PRO A 96 -22.80 -3.92 -31.26
C PRO A 96 -23.41 -5.34 -31.42
N ALA A 97 -23.45 -6.16 -30.36
CA ALA A 97 -24.25 -7.38 -30.30
C ALA A 97 -25.14 -7.38 -29.05
N ALA A 98 -26.45 -7.57 -29.25
CA ALA A 98 -27.46 -7.72 -28.20
C ALA A 98 -28.53 -8.74 -28.62
N ALA A 99 -29.03 -9.47 -27.61
CA ALA A 99 -30.30 -10.22 -27.51
C ALA A 99 -30.54 -11.39 -28.49
N ALA A 100 -30.66 -12.65 -28.03
CA ALA A 100 -31.79 -13.25 -27.30
C ALA A 100 -33.09 -13.29 -28.11
N GLU A 101 -33.59 -14.48 -28.42
CA GLU A 101 -35.02 -14.83 -28.47
C GLU A 101 -35.17 -16.36 -28.52
N ALA A 102 -36.25 -16.83 -27.88
CA ALA A 102 -36.60 -18.21 -27.62
C ALA A 102 -37.95 -18.57 -28.28
N GLY A 103 -38.21 -19.87 -28.44
CA GLY A 103 -39.51 -20.45 -28.80
C GLY A 103 -39.73 -20.56 -30.32
N SER A 104 -40.50 -21.50 -30.86
CA SER A 104 -41.27 -22.61 -30.31
C SER A 104 -41.70 -23.50 -31.48
N SER A 105 -41.86 -24.80 -31.18
CA SER A 105 -42.90 -25.73 -31.68
C SER A 105 -43.09 -26.09 -33.17
N ASP A 106 -43.04 -27.42 -33.39
CA ASP A 106 -44.12 -28.29 -33.91
C ASP A 106 -44.03 -28.93 -35.31
N GLY A 107 -44.45 -30.20 -35.35
CA GLY A 107 -44.88 -30.97 -36.53
C GLY A 107 -43.82 -31.89 -37.18
N GLN A 108 -43.76 -33.22 -36.92
CA GLN A 108 -44.55 -34.28 -37.58
C GLN A 108 -44.02 -34.58 -39.03
N GLU A 109 -43.68 -35.78 -39.53
CA GLU A 109 -43.86 -37.19 -39.17
C GLU A 109 -42.99 -38.10 -40.08
N ARG A 110 -42.78 -39.35 -39.62
CA ARG A 110 -42.77 -40.65 -40.34
C ARG A 110 -41.67 -41.08 -41.33
N GLY A 111 -41.29 -42.35 -41.10
CA GLY A 111 -40.89 -43.37 -42.09
C GLY A 111 -39.38 -43.39 -42.31
N GLY A 112 -38.62 -44.45 -42.09
CA GLY A 112 -38.88 -45.88 -42.27
C GLY A 112 -37.69 -46.44 -43.07
N GLU A 113 -37.28 -47.69 -42.77
CA GLU A 113 -36.27 -48.52 -43.48
C GLU A 113 -34.80 -48.31 -43.05
N SER A 114 -34.22 -49.15 -42.19
CA SER A 114 -33.73 -50.53 -42.43
C SER A 114 -32.83 -50.71 -43.66
N ALA A 115 -31.50 -50.68 -43.46
CA ALA A 115 -30.57 -51.68 -44.00
C ALA A 115 -29.13 -51.50 -43.45
N ASN A 116 -28.68 -52.51 -42.71
CA ASN A 116 -27.35 -53.14 -42.58
C ASN A 116 -26.00 -52.40 -42.78
N PRO A 117 -24.93 -52.90 -42.12
CA PRO A 117 -23.75 -52.15 -41.76
C PRO A 117 -22.62 -52.30 -42.78
N THR A 118 -22.02 -51.19 -43.16
CA THR A 118 -20.79 -51.15 -43.95
C THR A 118 -19.64 -50.76 -43.03
N PRO A 119 -18.56 -51.55 -42.95
CA PRO A 119 -17.41 -51.21 -42.12
C PRO A 119 -16.78 -49.90 -42.63
N PRO A 120 -16.49 -48.92 -41.77
CA PRO A 120 -15.83 -47.70 -42.20
C PRO A 120 -14.43 -48.08 -42.69
N GLN A 121 -14.24 -47.97 -44.01
CA GLN A 121 -12.94 -47.94 -44.64
C GLN A 121 -12.09 -46.91 -43.92
N ALA A 122 -10.86 -47.30 -43.60
CA ALA A 122 -9.82 -46.45 -43.06
C ALA A 122 -9.54 -45.29 -44.02
N THR A 123 -10.32 -44.22 -43.88
CA THR A 123 -10.03 -42.92 -44.48
C THR A 123 -8.93 -42.30 -43.64
N SER A 124 -7.72 -42.32 -44.19
CA SER A 124 -6.59 -41.52 -43.72
C SER A 124 -7.11 -40.12 -43.39
N PRO A 125 -6.91 -39.61 -42.16
CA PRO A 125 -7.41 -38.29 -41.79
C PRO A 125 -6.84 -37.25 -42.77
N PRO A 126 -7.67 -36.35 -43.31
CA PRO A 126 -7.23 -35.38 -44.29
C PRO A 126 -6.06 -34.56 -43.71
N PRO A 127 -4.96 -34.37 -44.45
CA PRO A 127 -3.78 -33.64 -43.97
C PRO A 127 -4.04 -32.18 -43.61
N GLN A 128 -5.25 -31.66 -43.83
CA GLN A 128 -5.67 -30.33 -43.41
C GLN A 128 -5.80 -30.17 -41.88
N GLN A 129 -6.04 -31.23 -41.11
CA GLN A 129 -6.09 -31.09 -39.63
C GLN A 129 -4.70 -30.94 -38.99
N GLN A 130 -3.62 -31.39 -39.63
CA GLN A 130 -2.26 -31.22 -39.07
C GLN A 130 -1.70 -29.80 -39.27
N GLN A 131 -2.22 -29.02 -40.22
CA GLN A 131 -1.80 -27.62 -40.40
C GLN A 131 -2.56 -26.62 -39.54
N GLN A 132 -3.67 -27.00 -38.89
CA GLN A 132 -4.38 -26.12 -37.95
C GLN A 132 -3.85 -26.20 -36.49
N GLN A 133 -3.14 -27.28 -36.12
CA GLN A 133 -2.54 -27.40 -34.79
C GLN A 133 -1.45 -26.35 -34.47
N PRO A 134 -0.55 -25.96 -35.40
CA PRO A 134 0.42 -24.91 -35.14
C PRO A 134 -0.24 -23.54 -34.88
N GLN A 135 -1.39 -23.29 -35.51
CA GLN A 135 -2.07 -21.99 -35.39
C GLN A 135 -2.78 -21.81 -34.04
N GLN A 136 -3.30 -22.89 -33.44
CA GLN A 136 -3.82 -22.84 -32.07
C GLN A 136 -2.70 -22.71 -31.01
N GLN A 137 -1.53 -23.31 -31.23
CA GLN A 137 -0.42 -23.17 -30.27
C GLN A 137 0.15 -21.74 -30.23
N GLN A 138 0.03 -20.94 -31.31
CA GLN A 138 0.47 -19.55 -31.28
C GLN A 138 -0.52 -18.58 -30.61
N GLN A 139 -1.82 -18.91 -30.51
CA GLN A 139 -2.79 -18.03 -29.84
C GLN A 139 -2.79 -18.18 -28.31
N GLN A 140 -2.37 -19.33 -27.80
CA GLN A 140 -2.38 -19.60 -26.35
C GLN A 140 -1.45 -18.68 -25.53
N PRO A 141 -0.22 -18.33 -25.98
CA PRO A 141 0.64 -17.38 -25.28
C PRO A 141 0.03 -15.98 -25.17
N GLN A 142 -0.63 -15.50 -26.23
CA GLN A 142 -1.21 -14.16 -26.26
C GLN A 142 -2.40 -14.03 -25.30
N GLN A 143 -3.23 -15.06 -25.22
CA GLN A 143 -4.33 -15.10 -24.24
C GLN A 143 -3.83 -15.21 -22.80
N ARG A 144 -2.73 -15.96 -22.56
CA ARG A 144 -2.07 -16.00 -21.24
C ARG A 144 -1.49 -14.66 -20.84
N GLN A 145 -0.93 -13.90 -21.79
CA GLN A 145 -0.33 -12.61 -21.52
C GLN A 145 -1.39 -11.56 -21.16
N GLN A 146 -2.55 -11.58 -21.80
CA GLN A 146 -3.69 -10.74 -21.38
C GLN A 146 -4.21 -11.12 -19.99
N GLN A 147 -4.29 -12.42 -19.66
CA GLN A 147 -4.69 -12.85 -18.32
C GLN A 147 -3.68 -12.42 -17.24
N GLN A 148 -2.37 -12.43 -17.54
CA GLN A 148 -1.36 -11.93 -16.61
C GLN A 148 -1.45 -10.41 -16.42
N GLN A 149 -1.73 -9.63 -17.47
CA GLN A 149 -1.90 -8.18 -17.33
C GLN A 149 -3.13 -7.83 -16.49
N GLN A 150 -4.25 -8.57 -16.62
CA GLN A 150 -5.41 -8.35 -15.76
C GLN A 150 -5.10 -8.66 -14.28
N GLN A 151 -4.36 -9.75 -14.00
CA GLN A 151 -3.96 -10.05 -12.62
C GLN A 151 -2.97 -9.04 -12.02
N GLN A 152 -2.09 -8.44 -12.83
CA GLN A 152 -1.21 -7.37 -12.35
C GLN A 152 -1.97 -6.09 -12.04
N GLN A 153 -2.94 -5.70 -12.87
CA GLN A 153 -3.77 -4.52 -12.60
C GLN A 153 -4.64 -4.68 -11.34
N GLU A 154 -5.16 -5.88 -11.06
CA GLU A 154 -5.85 -6.15 -9.80
C GLU A 154 -4.89 -6.18 -8.59
N SER A 155 -3.64 -6.59 -8.78
CA SER A 155 -2.65 -6.66 -7.70
C SER A 155 -2.05 -5.30 -7.34
N ASP A 156 -1.93 -4.37 -8.29
CA ASP A 156 -1.43 -3.01 -8.04
C ASP A 156 -2.47 -2.14 -7.30
N GLU A 157 -3.73 -2.56 -7.26
CA GLU A 157 -4.80 -1.81 -6.59
C GLU A 157 -4.80 -1.98 -5.06
N TYR A 158 -4.23 -3.08 -4.54
CA TYR A 158 -4.30 -3.41 -3.11
C TYR A 158 -2.92 -3.68 -2.50
N THR A 159 -2.43 -2.73 -1.70
CA THR A 159 -1.18 -2.86 -0.97
C THR A 159 -1.44 -3.11 0.51
N VAL A 160 -0.63 -3.99 1.12
CA VAL A 160 -0.68 -4.25 2.56
C VAL A 160 0.62 -3.74 3.17
N GLU A 161 0.51 -2.69 4.00
CA GLU A 161 1.66 -2.09 4.66
C GLU A 161 1.71 -2.51 6.13
N ARG A 162 2.87 -3.00 6.56
CA ARG A 162 3.13 -3.42 7.94
C ARG A 162 3.75 -2.31 8.81
N GLY A 163 4.00 -1.13 8.25
CA GLY A 163 4.64 -0.01 8.94
C GLY A 163 3.67 0.97 9.59
N ASP A 164 4.24 2.00 10.23
CA ASP A 164 3.50 3.14 10.74
C ASP A 164 2.85 3.90 9.58
N ALA A 165 1.53 4.06 9.65
CA ALA A 165 0.79 4.80 8.65
C ALA A 165 1.08 6.30 8.81
N PRO A 166 1.44 7.02 7.73
CA PRO A 166 1.69 8.45 7.81
C PRO A 166 0.38 9.17 8.15
N GLU A 167 0.33 9.84 9.31
CA GLU A 167 -0.90 10.46 9.83
C GLU A 167 -1.50 11.50 8.88
N ALA A 168 -0.67 12.14 8.04
CA ALA A 168 -1.08 13.11 7.04
C ALA A 168 -2.03 12.55 5.96
N LEU A 169 -2.10 11.23 5.77
CA LEU A 169 -3.03 10.62 4.81
C LEU A 169 -4.47 10.52 5.34
N PHE A 170 -4.69 10.74 6.64
CA PHE A 170 -5.99 10.54 7.27
C PHE A 170 -6.63 11.87 7.65
N VAL A 171 -7.92 12.02 7.33
CA VAL A 171 -8.70 13.25 7.58
C VAL A 171 -8.84 13.57 9.08
N CYS A 172 -8.82 12.54 9.93
CA CYS A 172 -8.92 12.68 11.37
C CYS A 172 -8.29 11.49 12.11
N THR A 173 -8.05 11.65 13.40
CA THR A 173 -7.52 10.58 14.25
C THR A 173 -8.62 9.55 14.54
N ILE A 174 -8.22 8.32 14.87
CA ILE A 174 -9.17 7.26 15.24
C ILE A 174 -9.95 7.62 16.52
N PRO A 175 -9.32 8.12 17.60
CA PRO A 175 -10.03 8.53 18.81
C PRO A 175 -11.08 9.60 18.53
N ASP A 176 -10.75 10.66 17.78
CA ASP A 176 -11.69 11.75 17.49
C ASP A 176 -12.92 11.24 16.73
N ALA A 177 -12.73 10.30 15.80
CA ALA A 177 -13.83 9.69 15.05
C ALA A 177 -14.73 8.81 15.93
N ILE A 178 -14.15 8.10 16.91
CA ILE A 178 -14.90 7.31 17.89
C ILE A 178 -15.69 8.22 18.84
N ASP A 179 -15.07 9.29 19.35
CA ASP A 179 -15.75 10.27 20.20
C ASP A 179 -16.96 10.90 19.48
N GLU A 180 -16.82 11.20 18.19
CA GLU A 180 -17.92 11.71 17.39
C GLU A 180 -19.02 10.67 17.15
N LEU A 181 -18.66 9.41 16.94
CA LEU A 181 -19.61 8.28 16.87
C LEU A 181 -20.40 8.18 18.17
N GLU A 182 -19.73 8.27 19.32
CA GLU A 182 -20.38 8.24 20.62
C GLU A 182 -21.33 9.42 20.81
N ARG A 183 -20.93 10.63 20.39
CA ARG A 183 -21.78 11.82 20.55
C ARG A 183 -23.02 11.80 19.66
N LYS A 184 -22.93 11.21 18.46
CA LYS A 184 -23.99 11.26 17.44
C LYS A 184 -25.00 10.12 17.51
N LEU A 185 -24.64 8.96 18.07
CA LEU A 185 -25.52 7.79 18.10
C LEU A 185 -26.06 7.52 19.51
N ASP A 186 -27.34 7.17 19.56
CA ASP A 186 -28.00 6.65 20.74
C ASP A 186 -27.41 5.29 21.16
N LYS A 187 -27.66 4.90 22.41
CA LYS A 187 -27.02 3.71 23.02
C LYS A 187 -27.25 2.42 22.23
N GLU A 188 -28.44 2.19 21.68
CA GLU A 188 -28.74 0.97 20.92
C GLU A 188 -28.16 1.00 19.50
N GLU A 189 -28.31 2.12 18.78
CA GLU A 189 -27.71 2.30 17.46
C GLU A 189 -26.18 2.20 17.53
N ARG A 190 -25.58 2.74 18.60
CA ARG A 190 -24.14 2.66 18.84
C ARG A 190 -23.67 1.22 19.02
N LYS A 191 -24.40 0.38 19.75
CA LYS A 191 -24.07 -1.05 19.87
C LYS A 191 -24.09 -1.75 18.52
N GLU A 192 -25.08 -1.46 17.69
CA GLU A 192 -25.19 -2.03 16.34
C GLU A 192 -24.04 -1.55 15.45
N ALA A 193 -23.78 -0.25 15.41
CA ALA A 193 -22.68 0.34 14.66
C ALA A 193 -21.32 -0.25 15.07
N LEU A 194 -21.04 -0.37 16.37
CA LEU A 194 -19.80 -0.97 16.88
C LEU A 194 -19.65 -2.43 16.44
N ARG A 195 -20.73 -3.23 16.46
CA ARG A 195 -20.70 -4.63 15.98
C ARG A 195 -20.32 -4.73 14.52
N VAL A 196 -20.94 -3.89 13.67
CA VAL A 196 -20.67 -3.87 12.24
C VAL A 196 -19.23 -3.42 11.97
N LEU A 197 -18.78 -2.33 12.59
CA LEU A 197 -17.41 -1.82 12.45
C LEU A 197 -16.37 -2.87 12.83
N GLN A 198 -16.56 -3.53 13.97
CA GLN A 198 -15.66 -4.57 14.42
C GLN A 198 -15.63 -5.79 13.50
N GLN A 199 -16.79 -6.26 13.05
CA GLN A 199 -16.86 -7.39 12.14
C GLN A 199 -16.17 -7.07 10.80
N LEU A 200 -16.31 -5.84 10.32
CA LEU A 200 -15.63 -5.36 9.13
C LEU A 200 -14.11 -5.36 9.33
N LEU A 201 -13.62 -4.71 10.39
CA LEU A 201 -12.18 -4.64 10.69
C LEU A 201 -11.58 -6.02 10.90
N LEU A 202 -12.22 -6.89 11.68
CA LEU A 202 -11.76 -8.26 11.90
C LEU A 202 -11.72 -9.06 10.59
N GLY A 203 -12.71 -8.89 9.72
CA GLY A 203 -12.72 -9.55 8.41
C GLY A 203 -11.58 -9.08 7.50
N VAL A 204 -11.14 -7.82 7.60
CA VAL A 204 -9.95 -7.34 6.88
C VAL A 204 -8.69 -7.88 7.53
N LEU A 205 -8.60 -7.83 8.86
CA LEU A 205 -7.47 -8.38 9.59
C LEU A 205 -7.31 -9.87 9.32
N GLN A 206 -8.36 -10.68 9.19
CA GLN A 206 -8.21 -12.10 8.88
C GLN A 206 -7.72 -12.38 7.45
N GLN A 207 -8.06 -11.52 6.49
CA GLN A 207 -7.72 -11.69 5.07
C GLN A 207 -7.33 -10.35 4.45
N PRO A 208 -6.13 -9.81 4.75
CA PRO A 208 -5.74 -8.47 4.34
C PRO A 208 -5.54 -8.34 2.82
N LEU A 209 -5.23 -9.45 2.14
CA LEU A 209 -5.06 -9.51 0.68
C LEU A 209 -6.38 -9.73 -0.07
N ALA A 210 -7.47 -10.04 0.63
CA ALA A 210 -8.76 -10.23 -0.03
C ALA A 210 -9.43 -8.87 -0.23
N ALA A 211 -9.22 -8.28 -1.41
CA ALA A 211 -9.96 -7.13 -1.87
C ALA A 211 -11.47 -7.43 -1.82
N ARG A 212 -12.19 -6.74 -0.93
CA ARG A 212 -13.65 -6.84 -0.84
C ARG A 212 -14.22 -5.45 -0.75
N LYS A 213 -15.02 -5.07 -1.75
CA LYS A 213 -15.92 -3.92 -1.65
C LYS A 213 -16.91 -4.21 -0.54
N ARG A 214 -16.99 -3.33 0.45
CA ARG A 214 -17.90 -3.50 1.58
C ARG A 214 -18.87 -2.34 1.56
N LYS A 215 -20.15 -2.66 1.49
CA LYS A 215 -21.21 -1.67 1.70
C LYS A 215 -21.21 -1.35 3.19
N VAL A 216 -20.96 -0.09 3.52
CA VAL A 216 -20.99 0.36 4.91
C VAL A 216 -22.28 1.12 5.14
N GLY A 217 -22.89 0.81 6.27
CA GLY A 217 -24.29 1.11 6.58
C GLY A 217 -24.62 2.60 6.76
N ARG A 218 -25.92 2.82 6.97
CA ARG A 218 -26.66 4.09 7.08
C ARG A 218 -26.02 5.23 7.90
N HIS A 219 -25.05 4.96 8.78
CA HIS A 219 -24.58 5.93 9.78
C HIS A 219 -23.30 6.65 9.32
N PRO A 220 -23.35 7.96 9.04
CA PRO A 220 -22.19 8.72 8.56
C PRO A 220 -21.04 8.77 9.59
N ALA A 221 -21.34 8.72 10.88
CA ALA A 221 -20.31 8.68 11.92
C ALA A 221 -19.53 7.34 11.93
N ALA A 222 -20.18 6.22 11.60
CA ALA A 222 -19.50 4.94 11.46
C ALA A 222 -18.60 4.92 10.22
N VAL A 223 -19.05 5.53 9.11
CA VAL A 223 -18.24 5.71 7.91
C VAL A 223 -16.99 6.52 8.24
N ARG A 224 -17.11 7.61 9.01
CA ARG A 224 -15.98 8.43 9.44
C ARG A 224 -14.93 7.65 10.23
N VAL A 225 -15.33 6.71 11.09
CA VAL A 225 -14.40 5.81 11.79
C VAL A 225 -13.65 4.90 10.81
N LEU A 226 -14.31 4.37 9.79
CA LEU A 226 -13.62 3.57 8.78
C LEU A 226 -12.65 4.43 7.96
N CYS A 227 -13.03 5.65 7.62
CA CYS A 227 -12.14 6.59 6.93
C CYS A 227 -10.93 6.97 7.78
N SER A 228 -11.08 7.13 9.11
CA SER A 228 -9.94 7.40 9.99
C SER A 228 -8.99 6.20 10.12
N VAL A 229 -9.47 4.97 9.88
CA VAL A 229 -8.64 3.76 9.86
C VAL A 229 -7.96 3.53 8.49
N GLY A 230 -8.50 4.09 7.41
CA GLY A 230 -7.90 4.08 6.07
C GLY A 230 -8.80 3.64 4.92
N PHE A 231 -10.09 3.42 5.16
CA PHE A 231 -11.03 3.16 4.08
C PHE A 231 -11.29 4.45 3.28
N GLY A 232 -11.34 4.34 1.95
CA GLY A 232 -11.75 5.40 1.05
C GLY A 232 -13.21 5.21 0.61
N GLU A 233 -13.92 6.32 0.43
CA GLU A 233 -15.25 6.33 -0.21
C GLU A 233 -15.08 6.31 -1.72
N GLU A 234 -15.66 5.30 -2.37
CA GLU A 234 -15.73 5.21 -3.82
C GLU A 234 -17.18 5.06 -4.28
N THR A 235 -17.56 5.82 -5.30
CA THR A 235 -18.87 5.70 -5.94
C THR A 235 -18.75 4.76 -7.12
N ALA A 236 -19.30 3.54 -6.97
CA ALA A 236 -19.37 2.56 -8.04
C ALA A 236 -20.84 2.30 -8.38
N GLU A 237 -21.20 2.39 -9.66
CA GLU A 237 -22.56 2.08 -10.15
C GLU A 237 -23.68 2.93 -9.49
N GLY A 238 -23.34 4.13 -8.98
CA GLY A 238 -24.28 5.02 -8.31
C GLY A 238 -24.48 4.74 -6.81
N GLU A 239 -23.80 3.74 -6.25
CA GLU A 239 -23.80 3.45 -4.81
C GLU A 239 -22.45 3.84 -4.18
N SER A 240 -22.49 4.48 -3.01
CA SER A 240 -21.30 4.74 -2.21
C SER A 240 -20.83 3.45 -1.52
N CYS A 241 -19.63 3.00 -1.84
CA CYS A 241 -18.98 1.85 -1.21
C CYS A 241 -17.67 2.27 -0.55
N LEU A 242 -17.25 1.50 0.46
CA LEU A 242 -15.93 1.69 1.06
C LEU A 242 -14.94 0.67 0.49
N VAL A 243 -13.79 1.19 0.07
CA VAL A 243 -12.69 0.43 -0.49
C VAL A 243 -11.44 0.72 0.33
N LEU A 244 -10.70 -0.32 0.69
CA LEU A 244 -9.43 -0.20 1.38
C LEU A 244 -8.31 -0.55 0.40
N ARG A 245 -7.72 0.47 -0.24
CA ARG A 245 -6.63 0.29 -1.21
C ARG A 245 -5.31 -0.05 -0.53
N ALA A 246 -4.98 0.67 0.54
CA ALA A 246 -3.79 0.44 1.35
C ALA A 246 -4.19 0.02 2.76
N ALA A 247 -3.93 -1.24 3.11
CA ALA A 247 -4.23 -1.78 4.42
C ALA A 247 -3.04 -1.58 5.38
N TYR A 248 -3.10 -0.53 6.19
CA TYR A 248 -2.13 -0.30 7.27
C TYR A 248 -2.48 -1.15 8.50
N LEU A 249 -1.85 -2.32 8.62
CA LEU A 249 -2.23 -3.33 9.61
C LEU A 249 -2.17 -2.81 11.05
N GLN A 250 -1.14 -2.03 11.39
CA GLN A 250 -0.99 -1.46 12.72
C GLN A 250 -2.14 -0.53 13.08
N ARG A 251 -2.55 0.33 12.14
CA ARG A 251 -3.67 1.27 12.31
C ARG A 251 -5.01 0.55 12.41
N LEU A 252 -5.23 -0.50 11.61
CA LEU A 252 -6.40 -1.38 11.71
C LEU A 252 -6.49 -2.05 13.09
N VAL A 253 -5.36 -2.54 13.62
CA VAL A 253 -5.28 -3.14 14.96
C VAL A 253 -5.60 -2.12 16.05
N VAL A 254 -5.04 -0.90 15.97
CA VAL A 254 -5.34 0.20 16.90
C VAL A 254 -6.83 0.51 16.89
N GLY A 255 -7.42 0.69 15.70
CA GLY A 255 -8.85 0.95 15.55
C GLY A 255 -9.73 -0.16 16.12
N TYR A 256 -9.37 -1.42 15.87
CA TYR A 256 -10.09 -2.55 16.43
C TYR A 256 -10.07 -2.57 17.97
N ARG A 257 -8.93 -2.22 18.59
CA ARG A 257 -8.81 -2.16 20.06
C ARG A 257 -9.63 -1.05 20.67
N LEU A 258 -9.48 0.17 20.17
CA LEU A 258 -10.23 1.33 20.69
C LEU A 258 -11.73 1.07 20.61
N LEU A 259 -12.21 0.51 19.48
CA LEU A 259 -13.61 0.11 19.36
C LEU A 259 -14.01 -1.00 20.35
N SER A 260 -13.10 -1.89 20.73
CA SER A 260 -13.36 -2.94 21.72
C SER A 260 -13.44 -2.39 23.14
N GLU A 261 -12.60 -1.42 23.48
CA GLU A 261 -12.64 -0.70 24.76
C GLU A 261 -13.94 0.10 24.90
N THR A 262 -14.27 0.91 23.89
CA THR A 262 -15.54 1.65 23.82
C THR A 262 -16.75 0.72 23.93
N ALA A 263 -16.71 -0.44 23.27
CA ALA A 263 -17.79 -1.40 23.33
C ALA A 263 -17.95 -2.07 24.71
N ALA A 264 -16.83 -2.36 25.38
CA ALA A 264 -16.83 -2.95 26.70
C ALA A 264 -17.55 -2.05 27.73
N LEU A 265 -17.39 -0.72 27.60
CA LEU A 265 -18.12 0.26 28.44
C LEU A 265 -19.64 0.17 28.31
N ILE A 266 -20.14 -0.35 27.19
CA ILE A 266 -21.58 -0.46 26.88
C ILE A 266 -22.06 -1.92 27.04
N GLY A 267 -21.19 -2.81 27.55
CA GLY A 267 -21.50 -4.22 27.79
C GLY A 267 -21.52 -5.08 26.52
N VAL A 268 -20.86 -4.64 25.45
CA VAL A 268 -20.69 -5.44 24.23
C VAL A 268 -19.28 -6.05 24.24
N SER A 269 -19.21 -7.37 24.30
CA SER A 269 -17.95 -8.12 24.21
C SER A 269 -17.69 -8.58 22.79
N PHE A 270 -16.42 -8.61 22.42
CA PHE A 270 -15.96 -8.96 21.09
C PHE A 270 -14.84 -10.00 21.12
N PRO A 271 -14.64 -10.75 20.02
CA PRO A 271 -13.58 -11.76 19.96
C PRO A 271 -12.19 -11.11 20.04
N PRO A 272 -11.20 -11.79 20.65
CA PRO A 272 -9.84 -11.28 20.67
C PRO A 272 -9.22 -11.29 19.27
N LEU A 273 -8.26 -10.40 19.05
CA LEU A 273 -7.46 -10.38 17.82
C LEU A 273 -6.79 -11.75 17.57
N PRO A 274 -6.68 -12.19 16.31
CA PRO A 274 -5.94 -13.41 15.98
C PRO A 274 -4.48 -13.29 16.46
N LYS A 275 -3.95 -14.35 17.08
CA LYS A 275 -2.61 -14.38 17.70
C LYS A 275 -1.44 -14.09 16.75
N CYS A 276 -1.70 -14.07 15.45
CA CYS A 276 -0.72 -13.85 14.39
C CYS A 276 -0.49 -12.36 14.06
N TYR A 277 -1.22 -11.42 14.68
CA TYR A 277 -0.99 -10.00 14.49
C TYR A 277 -0.04 -9.45 15.53
N PHE A 278 1.01 -8.77 15.05
CA PHE A 278 1.92 -8.02 15.89
C PHE A 278 1.11 -6.95 16.62
N ASP A 279 1.08 -7.06 17.94
CA ASP A 279 0.45 -6.08 18.80
C ASP A 279 1.55 -5.13 19.29
N PRO A 280 1.62 -3.89 18.76
CA PRO A 280 2.63 -2.93 19.20
C PRO A 280 2.44 -2.50 20.66
N PHE A 281 1.26 -2.75 21.26
CA PHE A 281 0.95 -2.38 22.65
C PHE A 281 1.09 -3.56 23.63
N ALA A 282 1.04 -4.81 23.17
CA ALA A 282 1.61 -5.93 23.90
C ALA A 282 3.11 -5.81 23.71
N SER A 283 3.68 -4.97 24.56
CA SER A 283 5.10 -4.82 24.78
C SER A 283 5.80 -6.17 24.58
N SER A 284 6.90 -6.14 23.83
CA SER A 284 7.90 -7.21 23.70
C SER A 284 8.56 -7.62 25.04
N PHE A 285 7.84 -7.48 26.15
CA PHE A 285 8.15 -7.98 27.49
C PHE A 285 7.25 -9.15 27.93
N THR A 286 6.45 -9.72 27.03
CA THR A 286 6.13 -11.15 27.14
C THR A 286 7.36 -11.91 26.62
N SER A 287 8.41 -12.06 27.43
CA SER A 287 8.48 -13.18 28.37
C SER A 287 7.52 -14.27 27.91
N SER A 288 8.06 -15.19 27.13
CA SER A 288 7.44 -16.45 26.78
C SER A 288 6.81 -17.04 28.05
N GLY A 289 5.51 -16.80 28.23
CA GLY A 289 4.65 -17.44 29.21
C GLY A 289 4.42 -18.92 28.89
N GLY A 290 5.44 -19.59 28.36
CA GLY A 290 5.62 -21.00 28.61
C GLY A 290 6.17 -21.11 30.02
N GLN A 291 5.53 -21.92 30.85
CA GLN A 291 6.14 -22.42 32.08
C GLN A 291 7.42 -23.17 31.71
N SER A 292 8.51 -22.45 31.50
CA SER A 292 9.84 -23.01 31.46
C SER A 292 10.41 -22.72 32.83
N GLY A 293 10.34 -23.73 33.71
CA GLY A 293 11.15 -23.77 34.92
C GLY A 293 12.61 -23.71 34.48
N LEU A 294 13.13 -22.49 34.33
CA LEU A 294 14.54 -22.29 34.08
C LEU A 294 15.31 -22.87 35.27
N PRO A 295 16.38 -23.64 35.02
CA PRO A 295 17.16 -24.25 36.08
C PRO A 295 17.70 -23.15 37.01
N PRO A 296 17.73 -23.38 38.33
CA PRO A 296 18.08 -22.37 39.34
C PRO A 296 19.44 -21.70 39.07
N ALA A 297 20.36 -22.40 38.39
CA ALA A 297 21.65 -21.88 37.95
C ALA A 297 21.57 -20.63 37.05
N THR A 298 20.52 -20.49 36.24
CA THR A 298 20.35 -19.33 35.33
C THR A 298 19.70 -18.13 36.02
N ALA A 299 18.90 -18.36 37.06
CA ALA A 299 18.32 -17.29 37.89
C ALA A 299 19.41 -16.63 38.75
N GLU A 300 20.34 -17.42 39.26
CA GLU A 300 21.48 -16.92 40.03
C GLU A 300 22.46 -16.13 39.16
N ALA A 301 22.72 -16.57 37.93
CA ALA A 301 23.54 -15.83 36.96
C ALA A 301 22.96 -14.45 36.65
N ARG A 302 21.64 -14.35 36.41
CA ARG A 302 20.98 -13.05 36.19
C ARG A 302 20.95 -12.17 37.44
N ALA A 303 20.81 -12.78 38.62
CA ALA A 303 20.88 -12.04 39.88
C ALA A 303 22.30 -11.50 40.14
N ALA A 304 23.34 -12.22 39.70
CA ALA A 304 24.72 -11.75 39.75
C ALA A 304 24.96 -10.58 38.76
N GLU A 305 24.50 -10.71 37.52
CA GLU A 305 24.57 -9.63 36.51
C GLU A 305 23.82 -8.37 36.98
N ALA A 306 22.64 -8.53 37.58
CA ALA A 306 21.86 -7.40 38.11
C ALA A 306 22.61 -6.64 39.21
N ARG A 307 23.32 -7.36 40.10
CA ARG A 307 24.15 -6.73 41.15
C ARG A 307 25.36 -6.02 40.56
N GLU A 308 25.97 -6.57 39.52
CA GLU A 308 27.09 -5.93 38.83
C GLU A 308 26.65 -4.62 38.17
N ILE A 309 25.49 -4.62 37.50
CA ILE A 309 24.92 -3.41 36.90
C ILE A 309 24.61 -2.37 37.98
N GLU A 310 24.04 -2.77 39.11
CA GLU A 310 23.73 -1.87 40.22
C GLU A 310 25.01 -1.24 40.82
N GLN A 311 26.11 -2.00 40.91
CA GLN A 311 27.41 -1.48 41.31
C GLN A 311 27.96 -0.47 40.28
N GLN A 312 27.87 -0.77 39.00
CA GLN A 312 28.31 0.15 37.93
C GLN A 312 27.51 1.46 37.93
N ILE A 313 26.19 1.38 38.19
CA ILE A 313 25.34 2.57 38.34
C ILE A 313 25.81 3.39 39.55
N LYS A 314 26.00 2.75 40.70
CA LYS A 314 26.44 3.43 41.93
C LYS A 314 27.83 4.06 41.80
N GLU A 315 28.75 3.42 41.08
CA GLU A 315 30.06 4.00 40.75
C GLU A 315 29.93 5.20 39.82
N ARG A 316 29.10 5.11 38.77
CA ARG A 316 28.84 6.25 37.87
C ARG A 316 28.16 7.41 38.59
N GLU A 317 27.20 7.14 39.46
CA GLU A 317 26.56 8.16 40.30
C GLU A 317 27.58 8.83 41.22
N LYS A 318 28.51 8.06 41.81
CA LYS A 318 29.60 8.62 42.62
C LYS A 318 30.55 9.48 41.80
N LEU A 319 30.91 9.04 40.58
CA LEU A 319 31.74 9.81 39.64
C LEU A 319 31.07 11.12 39.24
N LEU A 320 29.76 11.08 38.98
CA LEU A 320 28.94 12.26 38.70
C LEU A 320 28.85 13.20 39.92
N ALA A 321 28.71 12.65 41.13
CA ALA A 321 28.68 13.43 42.37
C ALA A 321 30.01 14.12 42.69
N THR A 322 31.15 13.51 42.34
CA THR A 322 32.47 14.15 42.45
C THR A 322 32.74 15.19 41.36
N GLY A 323 31.74 15.50 40.51
CA GLY A 323 31.77 16.65 39.62
C GLY A 323 32.88 16.60 38.58
N GLY A 324 33.18 15.41 38.03
CA GLY A 324 33.99 15.26 36.81
C GLY A 324 35.22 16.18 36.73
N GLY A 325 36.02 16.27 37.78
CA GLY A 325 37.25 17.07 37.81
C GLY A 325 38.39 16.53 36.94
N ALA A 326 38.17 15.41 36.23
CA ALA A 326 39.07 14.96 35.19
C ALA A 326 38.70 15.69 33.90
N ALA A 327 39.70 16.34 33.29
CA ALA A 327 39.61 16.92 31.95
C ALA A 327 38.79 15.99 31.03
N PRO A 328 37.92 16.54 30.16
CA PRO A 328 37.07 15.75 29.29
C PRO A 328 37.92 14.66 28.63
N PRO A 329 37.47 13.38 28.66
CA PRO A 329 38.24 12.30 28.06
C PRO A 329 38.62 12.75 26.66
N PRO A 330 39.92 12.69 26.28
CA PRO A 330 40.39 13.27 25.04
C PRO A 330 39.51 12.71 23.94
N LEU A 331 38.74 13.60 23.30
CA LEU A 331 37.98 13.26 22.11
C LEU A 331 39.02 12.85 21.09
N ASN A 332 39.26 11.55 20.99
CA ASN A 332 40.04 10.94 19.95
C ASN A 332 39.20 11.08 18.69
N LEU A 333 39.17 12.31 18.15
CA LEU A 333 38.69 12.61 16.82
C LEU A 333 39.58 11.76 15.91
N GLN A 334 39.08 10.59 15.55
CA GLN A 334 39.67 9.80 14.48
C GLN A 334 39.39 10.58 13.21
N VAL A 335 40.29 11.51 12.91
CA VAL A 335 40.31 12.21 11.63
C VAL A 335 40.72 11.18 10.61
N TYR A 336 39.73 10.50 10.05
CA TYR A 336 39.95 9.63 8.92
C TYR A 336 40.30 10.50 7.71
N THR A 337 41.45 10.26 7.12
CA THR A 337 41.71 10.78 5.78
C THR A 337 40.69 10.18 4.82
N LEU A 338 40.32 10.93 3.77
CA LEU A 338 39.39 10.48 2.72
C LEU A 338 39.74 9.08 2.17
N GLU A 339 41.03 8.78 2.09
CA GLU A 339 41.54 7.48 1.66
C GLU A 339 41.27 6.36 2.67
N GLN A 340 41.44 6.62 3.97
CA GLN A 340 41.09 5.67 5.03
C GLN A 340 39.59 5.41 5.08
N MET A 341 38.76 6.44 4.84
CA MET A 341 37.31 6.29 4.76
C MET A 341 36.92 5.37 3.60
N ARG A 342 37.45 5.58 2.39
CA ARG A 342 37.24 4.67 1.24
C ARG A 342 37.76 3.25 1.46
N ARG A 343 38.83 3.08 2.24
CA ARG A 343 39.35 1.75 2.59
C ARG A 343 38.42 1.02 3.57
N LYS A 344 37.87 1.74 4.55
CA LYS A 344 36.91 1.21 5.52
C LYS A 344 35.57 0.86 4.87
N ASP A 345 35.10 1.71 3.95
CA ASP A 345 33.90 1.46 3.14
C ASP A 345 34.06 0.18 2.31
N ARG A 346 35.21 0.01 1.65
CA ARG A 346 35.52 -1.23 0.91
C ARG A 346 35.56 -2.46 1.80
N GLN A 347 36.12 -2.36 3.01
CA GLN A 347 36.11 -3.47 3.97
C GLN A 347 34.68 -3.81 4.43
N GLN A 348 33.86 -2.80 4.71
CA GLN A 348 32.48 -3.00 5.16
C GLN A 348 31.62 -3.62 4.04
N GLN A 349 31.82 -3.18 2.81
CA GLN A 349 31.15 -3.73 1.63
C GLN A 349 31.58 -5.18 1.35
N GLN A 350 32.87 -5.51 1.55
CA GLN A 350 33.35 -6.89 1.48
C GLN A 350 32.74 -7.77 2.58
N GLN A 351 32.60 -7.26 3.81
CA GLN A 351 31.92 -8.00 4.89
C GLN A 351 30.45 -8.26 4.57
N GLN A 352 29.73 -7.28 4.01
CA GLN A 352 28.34 -7.49 3.59
C GLN A 352 28.22 -8.54 2.48
N GLN A 353 29.11 -8.52 1.48
CA GLN A 353 29.11 -9.56 0.44
C GLN A 353 29.39 -10.95 1.00
N GLN A 354 30.31 -11.08 1.97
CA GLN A 354 30.55 -12.37 2.62
C GLN A 354 29.34 -12.85 3.43
N GLN A 355 28.61 -11.95 4.09
CA GLN A 355 27.38 -12.31 4.80
C GLN A 355 26.26 -12.72 3.84
N GLN A 356 26.10 -12.04 2.70
CA GLN A 356 25.14 -12.44 1.67
C GLN A 356 25.48 -13.80 1.08
N GLN A 357 26.76 -14.08 0.75
CA GLN A 357 27.15 -15.41 0.28
C GLN A 357 26.93 -16.51 1.32
N GLN A 358 27.12 -16.21 2.62
CA GLN A 358 26.77 -17.16 3.68
C GLN A 358 25.26 -17.37 3.79
N GLN A 359 24.44 -16.33 3.59
CA GLN A 359 22.99 -16.45 3.57
C GLN A 359 22.52 -17.26 2.35
N ASP A 360 23.05 -17.00 1.16
CA ASP A 360 22.76 -17.78 -0.05
C ASP A 360 23.19 -19.24 0.08
N PHE A 361 24.34 -19.51 0.73
CA PHE A 361 24.80 -20.88 0.98
C PHE A 361 23.92 -21.58 2.03
N ASN A 362 23.40 -20.86 3.02
CA ASN A 362 22.52 -21.41 4.05
C ASN A 362 21.09 -21.62 3.54
N GLU A 363 20.58 -20.74 2.65
CA GLU A 363 19.30 -20.92 1.96
C GLU A 363 19.38 -22.06 0.91
N GLY A 364 20.50 -22.20 0.21
CA GLY A 364 20.73 -23.33 -0.71
C GLY A 364 20.89 -24.68 -0.01
N SER A 365 21.50 -24.70 1.18
CA SER A 365 21.72 -25.91 1.98
C SER A 365 20.51 -26.34 2.81
N SER A 366 19.45 -25.53 2.91
CA SER A 366 18.18 -25.93 3.56
C SER A 366 17.31 -26.83 2.68
N SER A 367 17.79 -27.23 1.49
CA SER A 367 17.15 -28.24 0.63
C SER A 367 17.55 -29.68 0.95
N ALA A 368 18.41 -29.91 1.95
CA ALA A 368 18.72 -31.24 2.43
C ALA A 368 17.77 -31.66 3.58
N SER A 369 16.78 -32.48 3.22
CA SER A 369 16.19 -33.53 4.08
C SER A 369 15.14 -33.15 5.14
N HIS A 370 14.19 -32.26 4.85
CA HIS A 370 12.92 -32.30 5.58
C HIS A 370 11.94 -33.24 4.87
N LEU A 371 11.90 -34.50 5.33
CA LEU A 371 10.86 -35.46 4.96
C LEU A 371 9.49 -34.82 5.16
N THR A 372 8.73 -34.63 4.08
CA THR A 372 7.38 -34.06 4.20
C THR A 372 6.45 -35.08 4.87
N PRO A 373 5.37 -34.64 5.53
CA PRO A 373 4.36 -35.56 6.08
C PRO A 373 3.84 -36.58 5.04
N SER A 374 3.82 -36.19 3.77
CA SER A 374 3.46 -37.05 2.64
C SER A 374 4.49 -38.15 2.36
N ASP A 375 5.78 -37.88 2.54
CA ASP A 375 6.84 -38.87 2.38
C ASP A 375 6.83 -39.89 3.51
N ILE A 376 6.57 -39.43 4.74
CA ILE A 376 6.39 -40.30 5.91
C ILE A 376 5.17 -41.23 5.73
N ALA A 377 4.09 -40.74 5.12
CA ALA A 377 2.91 -41.55 4.81
C ALA A 377 3.19 -42.65 3.75
N ARG A 378 3.95 -42.32 2.69
CA ARG A 378 4.35 -43.30 1.66
C ARG A 378 5.27 -44.39 2.21
N ILE A 379 6.19 -44.02 3.10
CA ILE A 379 7.08 -45.00 3.76
C ILE A 379 6.28 -45.94 4.67
N LYS A 380 5.28 -45.42 5.39
CA LYS A 380 4.37 -46.24 6.21
C LYS A 380 3.51 -47.20 5.36
N GLU A 381 3.02 -46.75 4.21
CA GLU A 381 2.21 -47.60 3.32
C GLU A 381 3.03 -48.75 2.70
N GLY A 382 4.30 -48.50 2.37
CA GLY A 382 5.22 -49.53 1.87
C GLY A 382 5.60 -50.60 2.90
N LEU A 383 5.60 -50.24 4.19
CA LEU A 383 5.88 -51.17 5.30
C LEU A 383 4.68 -52.04 5.70
N LEU A 384 3.44 -51.65 5.37
CA LEU A 384 2.24 -52.46 5.63
C LEU A 384 1.92 -53.46 4.51
N ARG A 385 2.61 -53.40 3.37
CA ARG A 385 2.45 -54.33 2.23
C ARG A 385 3.51 -55.44 2.17
N ARG A 386 4.34 -55.57 3.21
CA ARG A 386 5.17 -56.76 3.47
C ARG A 386 4.68 -57.43 4.73
#